data_AF-A0A4T0LEC0-F1
#
_entry.id   AF-A0A4T0LEC0-F1
#
_cell.length_a   1.000
_cell.length_b   1.000
_cell.length_c   1.000
_cell.angle_alpha   90.00
_cell.angle_beta   90.00
_cell.angle_gamma   90.00
#
_symmetry.space_group_name_H-M   'P 1'
#
loop_
_entity.id
_entity.type
_entity.pdbx_description
1 polymer ?
#
loop_
_entity_poly.entity_id
_entity_poly.type
_entity_poly.pdbx_seq_one_letter_code
_entity_poly.pdbx_strand_id
1 'polypeptide(L)'
;MTKYTDTDADNSQGRQQEEKVLDGLERRLTGLSQSLLELGVAASQVNGAENDTDTHTHAHAGADADANTDTSTPSPTSTVVSEKVQQSMHHLAHIDTLRRHTTTRVPLEAIDHVDQGKNPNLYTKEYIEQVAGENMFMNGKLSTIKTYHDMLAVALSENFTELSQVVESGN
;
A
#
# COMPACT_ATOMS: atom_id res chain seq x y z
N MET A 1 -34.26 13.14 -7.92
CA MET A 1 -32.84 13.54 -8.10
C MET A 1 -32.34 14.09 -6.78
N THR A 2 -31.71 13.23 -5.97
CA THR A 2 -31.13 13.61 -4.69
C THR A 2 -29.92 14.50 -4.97
N LYS A 3 -29.92 15.70 -4.38
CA LYS A 3 -28.81 16.64 -4.47
C LYS A 3 -27.57 15.99 -3.85
N TYR A 4 -26.58 15.64 -4.67
CA TYR A 4 -25.19 15.55 -4.23
C TYR A 4 -24.73 17.00 -4.01
N THR A 5 -24.90 17.50 -2.80
CA THR A 5 -24.34 18.78 -2.40
C THR A 5 -22.85 18.61 -2.15
N ASP A 6 -22.10 19.22 -3.06
CA ASP A 6 -20.69 19.58 -3.02
C ASP A 6 -20.16 19.75 -1.58
N THR A 7 -19.38 18.76 -1.13
CA THR A 7 -18.65 18.76 0.14
C THR A 7 -17.14 18.97 -0.09
N ASP A 8 -16.74 19.31 -1.33
CA ASP A 8 -15.33 19.19 -1.76
C ASP A 8 -14.47 20.45 -1.52
N ALA A 9 -15.05 21.58 -1.12
CA ALA A 9 -14.30 22.84 -1.00
C ALA A 9 -13.40 22.95 0.26
N ASP A 10 -13.75 22.32 1.38
CA ASP A 10 -13.05 22.45 2.68
C ASP A 10 -11.97 21.36 2.90
N ASN A 11 -11.89 20.35 2.04
CA ASN A 11 -11.02 19.17 2.22
C ASN A 11 -9.72 19.21 1.38
N SER A 12 -9.41 20.33 0.73
CA SER A 12 -8.22 20.43 -0.13
C SER A 12 -6.91 20.42 0.66
N GLN A 13 -6.86 21.07 1.83
CA GLN A 13 -5.68 21.10 2.68
C GLN A 13 -5.40 19.75 3.36
N GLY A 14 -6.45 19.04 3.78
CA GLY A 14 -6.33 17.69 4.37
C GLY A 14 -5.75 16.69 3.37
N ARG A 15 -6.29 16.67 2.14
CA ARG A 15 -5.79 15.81 1.05
C ARG A 15 -4.33 16.09 0.71
N GLN A 16 -3.92 17.36 0.61
CA GLN A 16 -2.53 17.73 0.34
C GLN A 16 -1.56 17.32 1.45
N GLN A 17 -2.00 17.38 2.71
CA GLN A 17 -1.18 16.94 3.82
C GLN A 17 -1.01 15.42 3.83
N GLU A 18 -2.05 14.67 3.53
CA GLU A 18 -1.99 13.21 3.41
C GLU A 18 -1.09 12.79 2.23
N GLU A 19 -1.19 13.45 1.09
CA GLU A 19 -0.34 13.21 -0.09
C GLU A 19 1.15 13.40 0.24
N LYS A 20 1.51 14.49 0.94
CA LYS A 20 2.90 14.71 1.41
C LYS A 20 3.40 13.61 2.34
N VAL A 21 2.54 13.07 3.20
CA VAL A 21 2.89 11.96 4.09
C VAL A 21 3.12 10.69 3.28
N LEU A 22 2.26 10.39 2.31
CA LEU A 22 2.39 9.23 1.42
C LEU A 22 3.66 9.31 0.57
N ASP A 23 3.95 10.46 -0.05
CA ASP A 23 5.21 10.72 -0.76
C ASP A 23 6.44 10.57 0.16
N GLY A 24 6.28 10.97 1.42
CA GLY A 24 7.28 10.76 2.47
C GLY A 24 7.53 9.27 2.70
N LEU A 25 6.46 8.50 2.87
CA LEU A 25 6.50 7.05 3.10
C LEU A 25 7.15 6.32 1.92
N GLU A 26 6.73 6.62 0.68
CA GLU A 26 7.28 6.03 -0.54
C GLU A 26 8.78 6.27 -0.63
N ARG A 27 9.23 7.53 -0.50
CA ARG A 27 10.66 7.86 -0.53
C ARG A 27 11.47 7.09 0.51
N ARG A 28 10.92 6.86 1.70
CA ARG A 28 11.62 6.12 2.76
C ARG A 28 11.62 4.61 2.53
N LEU A 29 10.52 4.04 2.02
CA LEU A 29 10.45 2.63 1.62
C LEU A 29 11.41 2.33 0.47
N THR A 30 11.48 3.19 -0.54
CA THR A 30 12.44 3.08 -1.64
C THR A 30 13.87 3.18 -1.14
N GLY A 31 14.16 4.16 -0.28
CA GLY A 31 15.48 4.30 0.34
C GLY A 31 15.88 3.10 1.20
N LEU A 32 14.95 2.52 1.95
CA LEU A 32 15.17 1.30 2.73
C LEU A 32 15.52 0.11 1.81
N SER A 33 14.75 -0.10 0.75
CA SER A 33 14.99 -1.18 -0.22
C SER A 33 16.38 -1.06 -0.86
N GLN A 34 16.75 0.15 -1.29
CA GLN A 34 18.08 0.41 -1.85
C GLN A 34 19.20 0.19 -0.83
N SER A 35 19.02 0.65 0.41
CA SER A 35 19.99 0.47 1.50
C SER A 35 20.18 -1.01 1.84
N LEU A 36 19.11 -1.81 1.85
CA LEU A 36 19.16 -3.25 2.08
C LEU A 36 19.84 -4.00 0.92
N LEU A 37 19.62 -3.56 -0.32
CA LEU A 37 20.31 -4.10 -1.50
C LEU A 37 21.82 -3.87 -1.41
N GLU A 38 22.25 -2.64 -1.14
CA GLU A 38 23.65 -2.28 -0.99
C GLU A 38 24.31 -2.99 0.21
N LEU A 39 23.58 -3.12 1.31
CA LEU A 39 24.01 -3.91 2.47
C LEU A 39 24.24 -5.38 2.10
N GLY A 40 23.32 -5.99 1.34
CA GLY A 40 23.47 -7.37 0.87
C GLY A 40 24.70 -7.53 -0.03
N VAL A 41 24.97 -6.56 -0.91
CA VAL A 41 26.16 -6.54 -1.77
C VAL A 41 27.45 -6.40 -0.95
N ALA A 42 27.49 -5.48 0.02
CA ALA A 42 28.66 -5.25 0.87
C ALA A 42 28.95 -6.45 1.78
N ALA A 43 27.91 -7.04 2.39
CA ALA A 43 28.04 -8.21 3.24
C ALA A 43 28.53 -9.45 2.47
N SER A 44 28.09 -9.61 1.21
CA SER A 44 28.57 -10.67 0.32
C SER A 44 30.08 -10.57 0.04
N GLN A 45 30.61 -9.33 -0.11
CA GLN A 45 32.03 -9.09 -0.37
C GLN A 45 32.92 -9.30 0.86
N VAL A 46 32.42 -9.01 2.07
CA VAL A 46 33.15 -9.27 3.33
C VAL A 46 33.46 -10.77 3.47
N ASN A 47 32.49 -11.63 3.17
CA ASN A 47 32.64 -13.07 3.30
C ASN A 47 33.57 -13.70 2.24
N GLY A 48 33.84 -12.99 1.14
CA GLY A 48 34.81 -13.39 0.12
C GLY A 48 36.26 -12.98 0.46
N ALA A 49 36.44 -11.89 1.20
CA ALA A 49 37.77 -11.34 1.53
C ALA A 49 38.46 -12.04 2.72
N GLU A 50 37.70 -12.69 3.61
CA GLU A 50 38.26 -13.43 4.77
C GLU A 50 38.86 -14.80 4.40
N ASN A 51 38.65 -15.29 3.17
CA ASN A 51 39.16 -16.59 2.71
C ASN A 51 40.53 -16.52 2.01
N ASP A 52 41.09 -15.33 1.77
CA ASP A 52 42.37 -15.14 1.06
C ASP A 52 43.58 -14.93 2.00
N THR A 53 43.42 -15.08 3.32
CA THR A 53 44.50 -14.87 4.30
C THR A 53 45.27 -16.11 4.73
N ASP A 54 45.24 -17.22 3.99
CA ASP A 54 46.13 -18.36 4.24
C ASP A 54 46.73 -18.92 2.94
N THR A 55 47.99 -18.57 2.66
CA THR A 55 49.05 -19.59 2.41
C THR A 55 50.47 -19.02 2.37
N HIS A 56 51.26 -19.51 3.33
CA HIS A 56 52.72 -19.67 3.36
C HIS A 56 53.64 -18.56 3.89
N THR A 57 53.86 -18.65 5.21
CA THR A 57 55.09 -18.32 5.92
C THR A 57 56.22 -19.32 5.62
N HIS A 58 57.45 -18.85 5.36
CA HIS A 58 58.66 -19.42 5.98
C HIS A 58 59.89 -18.48 5.94
N ALA A 59 60.37 -18.15 7.17
CA ALA A 59 61.74 -17.80 7.60
C ALA A 59 62.39 -16.45 7.18
N HIS A 60 62.62 -15.54 8.14
CA HIS A 60 63.91 -15.42 8.85
C HIS A 60 63.82 -14.47 10.07
N ALA A 61 64.53 -14.81 11.14
CA ALA A 61 64.53 -14.20 12.47
C ALA A 61 65.01 -12.74 12.58
N GLY A 62 64.51 -12.02 13.58
CA GLY A 62 65.07 -10.77 14.09
C GLY A 62 64.19 -10.16 15.19
N ALA A 63 64.74 -10.07 16.41
CA ALA A 63 64.10 -9.51 17.59
C ALA A 63 63.80 -8.01 17.43
N ASP A 64 62.67 -7.55 17.97
CA ASP A 64 62.58 -6.45 18.94
C ASP A 64 61.10 -6.23 19.30
N ALA A 65 60.83 -6.25 20.60
CA ALA A 65 59.51 -6.00 21.17
C ALA A 65 59.27 -4.49 21.22
N ASP A 66 58.22 -4.02 20.57
CA ASP A 66 57.54 -2.80 20.99
C ASP A 66 56.03 -2.99 20.96
N ALA A 67 55.41 -2.41 21.97
CA ALA A 67 54.11 -2.76 22.48
C ALA A 67 52.97 -2.19 21.63
N ASN A 68 51.96 -3.04 21.45
CA ASN A 68 50.55 -2.68 21.46
C ASN A 68 50.14 -1.47 20.60
N THR A 69 50.00 -1.71 19.30
CA THR A 69 49.06 -0.95 18.48
C THR A 69 48.05 -1.93 17.90
N ASP A 70 47.16 -2.44 18.77
CA ASP A 70 45.88 -3.02 18.34
C ASP A 70 45.02 -1.88 17.78
N THR A 71 45.39 -1.42 16.59
CA THR A 71 44.49 -0.67 15.73
C THR A 71 44.07 -1.65 14.67
N SER A 72 43.07 -2.47 15.04
CA SER A 72 42.17 -3.12 14.13
C SER A 72 41.47 -2.03 13.31
N THR A 73 42.17 -1.47 12.32
CA THR A 73 41.60 -0.59 11.32
C THR A 73 40.48 -1.38 10.66
N PRO A 74 39.21 -0.99 10.83
CA PRO A 74 38.11 -1.76 10.26
C PRO A 74 38.30 -1.80 8.75
N SER A 75 38.26 -3.01 8.19
CA SER A 75 38.29 -3.21 6.74
C SER A 75 37.26 -2.27 6.10
N PRO A 76 37.57 -1.58 4.98
CA PRO A 76 36.67 -0.61 4.35
C PRO A 76 35.31 -1.20 3.99
N THR A 77 35.20 -2.52 3.88
CA THR A 77 33.94 -3.23 3.67
C THR A 77 33.08 -3.33 4.94
N SER A 78 33.69 -3.50 6.12
CA SER A 78 33.01 -3.54 7.42
C SER A 78 32.42 -2.18 7.83
N THR A 79 33.10 -1.09 7.48
CA THR A 79 32.59 0.27 7.73
C THR A 79 31.37 0.57 6.86
N VAL A 80 31.38 0.16 5.58
CA VAL A 80 30.23 0.31 4.66
C VAL A 80 29.02 -0.48 5.13
N VAL A 81 29.21 -1.73 5.58
CA VAL A 81 28.12 -2.54 6.17
C VAL A 81 27.50 -1.83 7.37
N SER A 82 28.33 -1.32 8.28
CA SER A 82 27.88 -0.60 9.48
C SER A 82 27.08 0.65 9.14
N GLU A 83 27.56 1.43 8.16
CA GLU A 83 26.87 2.62 7.65
C GLU A 83 25.49 2.27 7.06
N LYS A 84 25.40 1.21 6.24
CA LYS A 84 24.14 0.79 5.60
C LYS A 84 23.13 0.22 6.60
N VAL A 85 23.59 -0.47 7.64
CA VAL A 85 22.72 -0.89 8.75
C VAL A 85 22.11 0.33 9.43
N GLN A 86 22.94 1.32 9.79
CA GLN A 86 22.46 2.54 10.44
C GLN A 86 21.50 3.34 9.54
N GLN A 87 21.78 3.42 8.23
CA GLN A 87 20.90 4.04 7.26
C GLN A 87 19.54 3.32 7.18
N SER A 88 19.53 1.99 7.15
CA SER A 88 18.31 1.16 7.14
C SER A 88 17.48 1.37 8.41
N MET A 89 18.13 1.42 9.58
CA MET A 89 17.48 1.73 10.86
C MET A 89 16.84 3.12 10.85
N HIS A 90 17.53 4.12 10.30
CA HIS A 90 16.98 5.47 10.17
C HIS A 90 15.75 5.51 9.26
N HIS A 91 15.77 4.79 8.13
CA HIS A 91 14.60 4.67 7.26
C HIS A 91 13.40 4.04 7.97
N LEU A 92 13.61 2.93 8.68
CA LEU A 92 12.56 2.24 9.46
C LEU A 92 11.98 3.13 10.57
N ALA A 93 12.83 3.81 11.33
CA ALA A 93 12.38 4.73 12.39
C ALA A 93 11.51 5.85 11.81
N HIS A 94 11.90 6.42 10.67
CA HIS A 94 11.12 7.48 10.03
C HIS A 94 9.78 6.96 9.48
N ILE A 95 9.75 5.75 8.91
CA ILE A 95 8.51 5.10 8.48
C ILE A 95 7.53 4.94 9.66
N ASP A 96 8.00 4.52 10.85
CA ASP A 96 7.13 4.40 12.04
C ASP A 96 6.51 5.74 12.44
N THR A 97 7.27 6.84 12.35
CA THR A 97 6.76 8.19 12.63
C THR A 97 5.72 8.65 11.60
N LEU A 98 5.96 8.36 10.31
CA LEU A 98 5.06 8.75 9.22
C LEU A 98 3.76 7.95 9.24
N ARG A 99 3.81 6.67 9.61
CA ARG A 99 2.64 5.78 9.70
C ARG A 99 1.50 6.39 10.53
N ARG A 100 1.83 7.09 11.62
CA ARG A 100 0.82 7.71 12.53
C ARG A 100 0.01 8.83 11.86
N HIS A 101 0.50 9.34 10.74
CA HIS A 101 -0.10 10.44 9.98
C HIS A 101 -0.83 9.95 8.71
N THR A 102 -0.89 8.63 8.48
CA THR A 102 -1.65 8.03 7.38
C THR A 102 -3.03 7.62 7.86
N THR A 103 -4.07 8.24 7.31
CA THR A 103 -5.48 7.90 7.59
C THR A 103 -6.11 6.96 6.58
N THR A 104 -5.41 6.73 5.47
CA THR A 104 -5.86 5.84 4.39
C THR A 104 -6.14 4.44 4.90
N ARG A 105 -7.34 3.94 4.63
CA ARG A 105 -7.73 2.54 4.90
C ARG A 105 -7.53 1.69 3.67
N VAL A 106 -6.97 0.50 3.85
CA VAL A 106 -6.74 -0.46 2.78
C VAL A 106 -7.59 -1.70 3.05
N PRO A 107 -8.38 -2.19 2.08
CA PRO A 107 -9.11 -3.45 2.19
C PRO A 107 -8.16 -4.63 2.41
N LEU A 108 -8.53 -5.58 3.27
CA LEU A 108 -7.69 -6.75 3.57
C LEU A 108 -7.48 -7.61 2.33
N GLU A 109 -8.49 -7.71 1.47
CA GLU A 109 -8.43 -8.46 0.23
C GLU A 109 -7.38 -7.89 -0.73
N ALA A 110 -7.18 -6.57 -0.75
CA ALA A 110 -6.11 -5.96 -1.53
C ALA A 110 -4.72 -6.32 -0.97
N ILE A 111 -4.60 -6.51 0.35
CA ILE A 111 -3.38 -6.99 1.02
C ILE A 111 -3.13 -8.46 0.65
N ASP A 112 -4.18 -9.30 0.66
CA ASP A 112 -4.07 -10.71 0.25
C ASP A 112 -3.56 -10.85 -1.19
N HIS A 113 -3.94 -9.92 -2.08
CA HIS A 113 -3.38 -9.88 -3.44
C HIS A 113 -1.88 -9.62 -3.43
N VAL A 114 -1.40 -8.66 -2.63
CA VAL A 114 0.03 -8.36 -2.49
C VAL A 114 0.79 -9.56 -1.92
N ASP A 115 0.26 -10.20 -0.88
CA ASP A 115 0.89 -11.37 -0.24
C ASP A 115 1.01 -12.57 -1.20
N GLN A 116 0.08 -12.69 -2.15
CA GLN A 116 0.10 -13.71 -3.21
C GLN A 116 0.92 -13.31 -4.44
N GLY A 117 1.54 -12.12 -4.46
CA GLY A 117 2.26 -11.58 -5.62
C GLY A 117 1.35 -11.20 -6.80
N LYS A 118 0.06 -11.00 -6.56
CA LYS A 118 -0.91 -10.51 -7.55
C LYS A 118 -0.97 -8.99 -7.55
N ASN A 119 -1.44 -8.42 -8.66
CA ASN A 119 -1.68 -6.99 -8.75
C ASN A 119 -2.87 -6.57 -7.84
N PRO A 120 -2.69 -5.70 -6.83
CA PRO A 120 -3.78 -5.27 -5.95
C PRO A 120 -4.89 -4.50 -6.69
N ASN A 121 -4.60 -3.91 -7.85
CA ASN A 121 -5.61 -3.24 -8.67
C ASN A 121 -6.65 -4.20 -9.26
N LEU A 122 -6.36 -5.52 -9.27
CA LEU A 122 -7.32 -6.52 -9.69
C LEU A 122 -8.53 -6.56 -8.74
N TYR A 123 -8.29 -6.51 -7.43
CA TYR A 123 -9.36 -6.41 -6.44
C TYR A 123 -10.23 -5.18 -6.69
N THR A 124 -9.61 -4.01 -6.91
CA THR A 124 -10.35 -2.78 -7.20
C THR A 124 -11.21 -2.92 -8.45
N LYS A 125 -10.67 -3.52 -9.51
CA LYS A 125 -11.41 -3.78 -10.75
C LYS A 125 -12.61 -4.70 -10.51
N GLU A 126 -12.39 -5.85 -9.88
CA GLU A 126 -13.45 -6.83 -9.59
C GLU A 126 -14.54 -6.22 -8.69
N TYR A 127 -14.16 -5.44 -7.69
CA TYR A 127 -15.10 -4.76 -6.81
C TYR A 127 -15.95 -3.72 -7.56
N ILE A 128 -15.34 -2.92 -8.43
CA ILE A 128 -16.08 -1.96 -9.27
C ILE A 128 -17.04 -2.70 -10.22
N GLU A 129 -16.59 -3.77 -10.85
CA GLU A 129 -17.42 -4.59 -11.75
C GLU A 129 -18.60 -5.21 -11.00
N GLN A 130 -18.37 -5.73 -9.79
CA GLN A 130 -19.42 -6.28 -8.93
C GLN A 130 -20.44 -5.19 -8.54
N VAL A 131 -19.99 -4.05 -8.01
CA VAL A 131 -20.88 -2.94 -7.60
C VAL A 131 -21.68 -2.41 -8.79
N ALA A 132 -21.07 -2.30 -9.97
CA ALA A 132 -21.76 -1.90 -11.18
C ALA A 132 -22.83 -2.91 -11.58
N GLY A 133 -22.51 -4.21 -11.54
CA GLY A 133 -23.45 -5.30 -11.81
C GLY A 133 -24.63 -5.31 -10.84
N GLU A 134 -24.36 -5.15 -9.54
CA GLU A 134 -25.38 -5.07 -8.49
C GLU A 134 -26.29 -3.85 -8.68
N ASN A 135 -25.72 -2.69 -9.03
CA ASN A 135 -26.49 -1.48 -9.32
C ASN A 135 -27.42 -1.68 -10.53
N MET A 136 -26.91 -2.23 -11.64
CA MET A 136 -27.73 -2.54 -12.80
C MET A 136 -28.85 -3.53 -12.48
N PHE A 137 -28.54 -4.58 -11.72
CA PHE A 137 -29.52 -5.58 -11.29
C PHE A 137 -30.62 -4.97 -10.41
N MET A 138 -30.25 -4.12 -9.45
CA MET A 138 -31.20 -3.42 -8.59
C MET A 138 -32.08 -2.44 -9.37
N ASN A 139 -31.50 -1.70 -10.33
CA ASN A 139 -32.28 -0.84 -11.22
C ASN A 139 -33.26 -1.64 -12.07
N GLY A 140 -32.86 -2.82 -12.56
CA GLY A 140 -33.75 -3.75 -13.27
C GLY A 140 -34.94 -4.17 -12.41
N LYS A 141 -34.69 -4.61 -11.17
CA LYS A 141 -35.75 -4.96 -10.22
C LYS A 141 -36.70 -3.80 -9.96
N LEU A 142 -36.17 -2.60 -9.71
CA LEU A 142 -36.98 -1.41 -9.45
C LEU A 142 -37.85 -1.05 -10.66
N SER A 143 -37.28 -1.15 -11.88
CA SER A 143 -38.02 -0.93 -13.11
C SER A 143 -39.15 -1.93 -13.27
N THR A 144 -38.91 -3.23 -13.01
CA THR A 144 -39.96 -4.26 -13.10
C THR A 144 -41.09 -4.02 -12.10
N ILE A 145 -40.76 -3.65 -10.85
CA ILE A 145 -41.77 -3.34 -9.82
C ILE A 145 -42.60 -2.14 -10.25
N LYS A 146 -41.97 -1.10 -10.79
CA LYS A 146 -42.69 0.07 -11.32
C LYS A 146 -43.63 -0.31 -12.47
N THR A 147 -43.14 -1.07 -13.45
CA THR A 147 -43.96 -1.54 -14.56
C THR A 147 -45.13 -2.41 -14.08
N TYR A 148 -44.90 -3.29 -13.12
CA TYR A 148 -45.95 -4.12 -12.54
C TYR A 148 -47.00 -3.27 -11.81
N HIS A 149 -46.56 -2.30 -11.02
CA HIS A 149 -47.45 -1.33 -10.37
C HIS A 149 -48.32 -0.59 -11.41
N ASP A 150 -47.71 -0.07 -12.47
CA ASP A 150 -48.42 0.67 -13.52
C ASP A 150 -49.44 -0.22 -14.24
N MET A 151 -49.08 -1.47 -14.54
CA MET A 151 -50.01 -2.46 -15.13
C MET A 151 -51.18 -2.77 -14.20
N LEU A 152 -50.91 -2.94 -12.91
CA LEU A 152 -51.94 -3.22 -11.90
C LEU A 152 -52.88 -2.02 -11.72
N ALA A 153 -52.34 -0.79 -11.72
CA ALA A 153 -53.11 0.44 -11.65
C ALA A 153 -54.10 0.57 -12.83
N VAL A 154 -53.64 0.26 -14.04
CA VAL A 154 -54.50 0.24 -15.24
C VAL A 154 -55.59 -0.83 -15.10
N ALA A 155 -55.20 -2.07 -14.77
CA ALA A 155 -56.16 -3.18 -14.66
C ALA A 155 -57.23 -2.93 -13.57
N LEU A 156 -56.84 -2.34 -12.44
CA LEU A 156 -57.78 -1.95 -11.38
C LEU A 156 -58.73 -0.86 -11.84
N SER A 157 -58.24 0.15 -12.56
CA SER A 157 -59.07 1.26 -13.05
C SER A 157 -60.08 0.81 -14.10
N GLU A 158 -59.71 -0.15 -14.96
CA GLU A 158 -60.59 -0.73 -15.97
C GLU A 158 -61.70 -1.60 -15.38
N ASN A 159 -61.38 -2.42 -14.36
CA ASN A 159 -62.34 -3.38 -13.78
C ASN A 159 -63.14 -2.80 -12.60
N PHE A 160 -62.63 -1.77 -11.93
CA PHE A 160 -63.23 -1.16 -10.74
C PHE A 160 -63.21 0.37 -10.85
N THR A 161 -64.15 0.93 -11.60
CA THR A 161 -64.20 2.37 -11.90
C THR A 161 -64.31 3.26 -10.66
N GLU A 162 -64.87 2.76 -9.56
CA GLU A 162 -64.94 3.48 -8.27
C GLU A 162 -63.58 3.68 -7.60
N LEU A 163 -62.58 2.86 -7.95
CA LEU A 163 -61.23 2.93 -7.39
C LEU A 163 -60.28 3.80 -8.22
N SER A 164 -60.68 4.25 -9.42
CA SER A 164 -59.76 4.97 -10.33
C SER A 164 -59.20 6.24 -9.71
N GLN A 165 -60.03 7.01 -8.98
CA GLN A 165 -59.60 8.24 -8.31
C GLN A 165 -58.53 8.00 -7.22
N VAL A 166 -58.59 6.86 -6.53
CA VAL A 166 -57.63 6.50 -5.48
C VAL A 166 -56.30 6.03 -6.08
N VAL A 167 -56.37 5.29 -7.20
CA VAL A 167 -55.18 4.82 -7.92
C VAL A 167 -54.42 5.98 -8.57
N GLU A 168 -55.14 6.95 -9.16
CA GLU A 168 -54.52 8.12 -9.80
C GLU A 168 -53.90 9.11 -8.80
N SER A 169 -54.42 9.18 -7.57
CA SER A 169 -53.89 10.07 -6.52
C SER A 169 -52.66 9.52 -5.79
N GLY A 170 -52.31 8.25 -6.01
CA GLY A 170 -51.10 7.60 -5.47
C GLY A 170 -49.88 7.65 -6.38
N ASN A 171 -49.99 8.24 -7.58
CA ASN A 171 -48.94 8.36 -8.59
C ASN A 171 -48.27 9.75 -8.55
#